data_AF-A0A3B1BAQ2-F1
#
_entry.id   AF-A0A3B1BAQ2-F1
#
_cell.length_a   1.000
_cell.length_b   1.000
_cell.length_c   1.000
_cell.angle_alpha   90.00
_cell.angle_beta   90.00
_cell.angle_gamma   90.00
#
_symmetry.space_group_name_H-M   'P 1'
#
loop_
_entity.id
_entity.type
_entity.pdbx_description
1 polymer ?
#
loop_
_entity_poly.entity_id
_entity_poly.type
_entity_poly.pdbx_seq_one_letter_code
_entity_poly.pdbx_strand_id
1 'polypeptide(L)'
;MPPSGLIAPTNQAALDYLRDVFLAFGQIIDLVGAEHYYQVGEPWWWIDEGGEGVPHIYDDVTMALYTTETTNPVPPKHLLATEIATPDQQDYLNWLRDKLGQSTIWLKDQVKAQYPLANVGLLFFTPQVLHDEAPIAGVVNFPSSYWQSPAFDFLQVEDYDFVLNGEWGKRKAAIDIIDQTLAYPREKTHYFGGFNLLPETLENWRNIIRAVDLGFEDNYAEIFVWAYPQIVRDGVIYTNNQEKIMTGFHEVRLPEDISYGASGGPQFMTNVIEMASGHEQRNQEWAEARNVYDVGLGLRSENDLSALIGFFRARAGRAFGFRYKDWLDFKSCVPMEIITATDQSIGAADGVTTTFQLKKTYDSGGNLHRRNISKPVVGTVLIAVDGAPQATGWQVDATNGLVIFEVAPLNGAVITAGYEFDVPVRFSDDFLPIILESYQAGQIPSISLIEVRV
;
A
#
# COMPACT_ATOMS: atom_id res chain seq x y z
N MET A 1 23.77 -11.35 -7.64
CA MET A 1 23.28 -12.58 -8.32
C MET A 1 23.66 -12.45 -9.79
N PRO A 2 24.32 -13.43 -10.43
CA PRO A 2 24.40 -13.43 -11.89
C PRO A 2 22.96 -13.52 -12.45
N PRO A 3 22.61 -12.76 -13.49
CA PRO A 3 21.24 -12.70 -13.99
C PRO A 3 20.80 -14.07 -14.50
N SER A 4 19.54 -14.43 -14.20
CA SER A 4 18.92 -15.71 -14.59
C SER A 4 18.83 -15.90 -16.12
N GLY A 5 19.05 -14.86 -16.92
CA GLY A 5 19.10 -14.91 -18.39
C GLY A 5 20.37 -15.57 -18.98
N LEU A 6 21.34 -16.02 -18.18
CA LEU A 6 22.60 -16.62 -18.69
C LEU A 6 22.65 -18.16 -18.64
N ILE A 7 21.70 -18.84 -17.99
CA ILE A 7 21.84 -20.28 -17.66
C ILE A 7 20.57 -21.05 -18.00
N ALA A 8 20.66 -21.95 -18.97
CA ALA A 8 19.62 -22.95 -19.23
C ALA A 8 19.56 -23.97 -18.07
N PRO A 9 18.39 -24.19 -17.43
CA PRO A 9 18.22 -25.17 -16.34
C PRO A 9 18.65 -26.60 -16.66
N THR A 10 18.73 -26.96 -17.93
CA THR A 10 19.12 -28.28 -18.46
C THR A 10 20.63 -28.43 -18.67
N ASN A 11 21.40 -27.35 -18.57
CA ASN A 11 22.84 -27.37 -18.82
C ASN A 11 23.62 -27.54 -17.52
N GLN A 12 24.09 -28.76 -17.25
CA GLN A 12 24.81 -29.09 -16.02
C GLN A 12 26.08 -28.25 -15.83
N ALA A 13 26.84 -27.97 -16.88
CA ALA A 13 28.07 -27.17 -16.76
C ALA A 13 27.78 -25.73 -16.32
N ALA A 14 26.65 -25.17 -16.76
CA ALA A 14 26.20 -23.85 -16.35
C ALA A 14 25.68 -23.84 -14.91
N LEU A 15 24.99 -24.90 -14.47
CA LEU A 15 24.60 -25.09 -13.07
C LEU A 15 25.81 -25.28 -12.15
N ASP A 16 26.83 -26.03 -12.57
CA ASP A 16 28.08 -26.20 -11.85
C ASP A 16 28.81 -24.86 -11.66
N TYR A 17 28.86 -24.03 -12.70
CA TYR A 17 29.40 -22.67 -12.60
C TYR A 17 28.62 -21.83 -11.58
N LEU A 18 27.29 -21.88 -11.61
CA LEU A 18 26.46 -21.14 -10.66
C LEU A 18 26.70 -21.61 -9.23
N ARG A 19 26.75 -22.93 -8.98
CA ARG A 19 27.15 -23.49 -7.70
C ARG A 19 28.48 -22.88 -7.24
N ASP A 20 29.50 -22.92 -8.08
CA ASP A 20 30.84 -22.45 -7.71
C ASP A 20 30.85 -20.96 -7.35
N VAL A 21 30.03 -20.15 -8.04
CA VAL A 21 29.80 -18.74 -7.68
C VAL A 21 29.16 -18.61 -6.28
N PHE A 22 28.09 -19.35 -6.00
CA PHE A 22 27.44 -19.35 -4.68
C PHE A 22 28.41 -19.77 -3.57
N LEU A 23 29.21 -20.81 -3.81
CA LEU A 23 30.20 -21.31 -2.85
C LEU A 23 31.33 -20.30 -2.63
N ALA A 24 31.79 -19.60 -3.67
CA ALA A 24 32.79 -18.55 -3.56
C ALA A 24 32.28 -17.35 -2.73
N PHE A 25 31.03 -16.92 -2.93
CA PHE A 25 30.41 -15.92 -2.05
C PHE A 25 30.27 -16.42 -0.62
N GLY A 26 29.96 -17.71 -0.42
CA GLY A 26 29.95 -18.34 0.90
C GLY A 26 31.29 -18.22 1.64
N GLN A 27 32.41 -18.40 0.94
CA GLN A 27 33.74 -18.23 1.54
C GLN A 27 33.97 -16.78 2.01
N ILE A 28 33.43 -15.79 1.28
CA ILE A 28 33.52 -14.38 1.68
C ILE A 28 32.66 -14.12 2.92
N ILE A 29 31.46 -14.72 2.99
CA ILE A 29 30.56 -14.63 4.14
C ILE A 29 31.22 -15.21 5.40
N ASP A 30 31.86 -16.37 5.29
CA ASP A 30 32.63 -16.99 6.38
C ASP A 30 33.75 -16.06 6.90
N LEU A 31 34.49 -15.42 5.98
CA LEU A 31 35.61 -14.53 6.35
C LEU A 31 35.17 -13.31 7.17
N VAL A 32 33.94 -12.84 6.96
CA VAL A 32 33.38 -11.70 7.71
C VAL A 32 32.55 -12.13 8.92
N GLY A 33 32.35 -13.45 9.12
CA GLY A 33 31.56 -14.01 10.22
C GLY A 33 30.07 -13.66 10.15
N ALA A 34 29.53 -13.48 8.95
CA ALA A 34 28.12 -13.18 8.75
C ALA A 34 27.28 -14.46 8.59
N GLU A 35 25.97 -14.34 8.77
CA GLU A 35 25.05 -15.44 8.49
C GLU A 35 24.89 -15.66 6.99
N HIS A 36 24.74 -16.93 6.60
CA HIS A 36 24.58 -17.32 5.21
C HIS A 36 23.13 -17.15 4.75
N TYR A 37 22.88 -16.16 3.91
CA TYR A 37 21.64 -16.00 3.16
C TYR A 37 21.90 -16.12 1.67
N TYR A 38 21.13 -16.98 1.02
CA TYR A 38 21.18 -17.23 -0.41
C TYR A 38 19.79 -17.10 -1.00
N GLN A 39 19.70 -16.50 -2.18
CA GLN A 39 18.46 -16.40 -2.93
C GLN A 39 18.61 -17.21 -4.20
N VAL A 40 17.66 -18.11 -4.48
CA VAL A 40 17.50 -18.77 -5.77
C VAL A 40 16.27 -18.12 -6.44
N GLY A 41 16.42 -17.55 -7.62
CA GLY A 41 15.28 -16.92 -8.30
C GLY A 41 15.64 -15.80 -9.27
N GLU A 42 14.61 -14.98 -9.51
CA GLU A 42 14.27 -14.26 -10.74
C GLU A 42 13.90 -15.23 -11.89
N PRO A 43 12.60 -15.60 -12.04
CA PRO A 43 12.14 -16.70 -12.88
C PRO A 43 12.19 -16.43 -14.40
N TRP A 44 13.16 -15.65 -14.88
CA TRP A 44 13.36 -15.31 -16.29
C TRP A 44 14.13 -16.39 -17.07
N TRP A 45 14.20 -17.62 -16.56
CA TRP A 45 15.07 -18.66 -17.14
C TRP A 45 14.66 -19.08 -18.54
N TRP A 46 13.36 -19.07 -18.81
CA TRP A 46 12.81 -19.55 -20.07
C TRP A 46 12.28 -18.45 -20.98
N ILE A 47 11.99 -17.27 -20.44
CA ILE A 47 11.36 -16.16 -21.18
C ILE A 47 11.92 -14.86 -20.62
N ASP A 48 12.44 -14.01 -21.51
CA ASP A 48 13.07 -12.74 -21.17
C ASP A 48 12.04 -11.68 -20.72
N GLU A 49 12.48 -10.78 -19.85
CA GLU A 49 11.70 -9.61 -19.44
C GLU A 49 11.89 -8.47 -20.46
N GLY A 50 10.78 -7.86 -20.91
CA GLY A 50 10.81 -6.69 -21.79
C GLY A 50 11.11 -6.97 -23.27
N GLY A 51 11.25 -8.24 -23.66
CA GLY A 51 11.37 -8.69 -25.05
C GLY A 51 10.04 -8.83 -25.77
N GLU A 52 10.05 -9.38 -26.99
CA GLU A 52 8.83 -9.68 -27.77
C GLU A 52 8.01 -10.86 -27.17
N GLY A 53 8.40 -11.40 -26.01
CA GLY A 53 7.76 -12.54 -25.37
C GLY A 53 8.13 -13.87 -26.03
N VAL A 54 9.35 -14.01 -26.55
CA VAL A 54 9.81 -15.20 -27.28
C VAL A 54 10.37 -16.22 -26.28
N PRO A 55 9.83 -17.46 -26.22
CA PRO A 55 10.38 -18.48 -25.32
C PRO A 55 11.79 -18.95 -25.72
N HIS A 56 12.73 -18.88 -24.79
CA HIS A 56 14.11 -19.38 -24.88
C HIS A 56 14.23 -20.84 -24.43
N ILE A 57 13.32 -21.69 -24.93
CA ILE A 57 13.16 -23.08 -24.49
C ILE A 57 13.59 -24.10 -25.55
N TYR A 58 14.26 -23.68 -26.62
CA TYR A 58 14.61 -24.52 -27.78
C TYR A 58 16.11 -24.43 -28.14
N ASP A 59 16.99 -24.32 -27.16
CA ASP A 59 18.44 -24.46 -27.40
C ASP A 59 18.84 -25.93 -27.61
N ASP A 60 19.98 -26.14 -28.28
CA ASP A 60 20.43 -27.48 -28.68
C ASP A 60 20.63 -28.43 -27.49
N VAL A 61 21.05 -27.92 -26.33
CA VAL A 61 21.28 -28.76 -25.13
C VAL A 61 19.95 -29.23 -24.55
N THR A 62 19.00 -28.31 -24.38
CA THR A 62 17.65 -28.62 -23.89
C THR A 62 16.92 -29.59 -24.81
N MET A 63 16.94 -29.35 -26.12
CA MET A 63 16.27 -30.18 -27.12
C MET A 63 16.84 -31.61 -27.18
N ALA A 64 18.18 -31.73 -27.15
CA ALA A 64 18.84 -33.04 -27.14
C ALA A 64 18.53 -33.81 -25.85
N LEU A 65 18.51 -33.13 -24.70
CA LEU A 65 18.19 -33.75 -23.42
C LEU A 65 16.73 -34.24 -23.37
N TYR A 66 15.77 -33.45 -23.86
CA TYR A 66 14.36 -33.86 -23.91
C TYR A 66 14.18 -35.14 -24.73
N THR A 67 14.78 -35.18 -25.92
CA THR A 67 14.70 -36.37 -26.81
C THR A 67 15.32 -37.60 -26.13
N THR A 68 16.43 -37.40 -25.41
CA THR A 68 17.15 -38.48 -24.72
C THR A 68 16.37 -39.03 -23.52
N GLU A 69 15.78 -38.16 -22.70
CA GLU A 69 15.09 -38.57 -21.47
C GLU A 69 13.68 -39.10 -21.71
N THR A 70 12.95 -38.50 -22.65
CA THR A 70 11.53 -38.79 -22.86
C THR A 70 11.28 -39.76 -24.01
N THR A 71 12.27 -39.94 -24.89
CA THR A 71 12.14 -40.64 -26.19
C THR A 71 11.16 -39.98 -27.17
N ASN A 72 10.58 -38.83 -26.83
CA ASN A 72 9.66 -38.07 -27.67
C ASN A 72 10.44 -37.11 -28.59
N PRO A 73 9.94 -36.84 -29.81
CA PRO A 73 10.49 -35.78 -30.65
C PRO A 73 10.20 -34.40 -30.04
N VAL A 74 11.13 -33.45 -30.23
CA VAL A 74 10.90 -32.04 -29.87
C VAL A 74 9.71 -31.50 -30.69
N PRO A 75 8.69 -30.90 -30.06
CA PRO A 75 7.52 -30.39 -30.76
C PRO A 75 7.82 -29.12 -31.58
N PRO A 76 6.91 -28.68 -32.47
CA PRO A 76 7.05 -27.41 -33.17
C PRO A 76 7.31 -26.24 -32.22
N LYS A 77 8.20 -25.33 -32.64
CA LYS A 77 8.65 -24.19 -31.84
C LYS A 77 7.52 -23.19 -31.60
N HIS A 78 7.38 -22.75 -30.35
CA HIS A 78 6.63 -21.55 -30.00
C HIS A 78 7.34 -20.28 -30.45
N LEU A 79 6.60 -19.35 -31.06
CA LEU A 79 7.13 -18.03 -31.44
C LEU A 79 6.87 -17.02 -30.32
N LEU A 80 5.72 -17.11 -29.66
CA LEU A 80 5.33 -16.21 -28.57
C LEU A 80 4.83 -17.00 -27.35
N ALA A 81 5.09 -16.47 -26.16
CA ALA A 81 4.63 -17.00 -24.87
C ALA A 81 3.09 -16.94 -24.69
N THR A 82 2.43 -16.17 -25.55
CA THR A 82 0.97 -15.98 -25.60
C THR A 82 0.24 -17.12 -26.34
N GLU A 83 0.98 -18.01 -27.01
CA GLU A 83 0.41 -19.11 -27.77
C GLU A 83 -0.23 -20.18 -26.88
N ILE A 84 -1.29 -20.82 -27.40
CA ILE A 84 -1.90 -21.98 -26.77
C ILE A 84 -1.16 -23.24 -27.22
N ALA A 85 -0.61 -23.99 -26.27
CA ALA A 85 0.11 -25.22 -26.55
C ALA A 85 -0.81 -26.33 -27.07
N THR A 86 -0.36 -27.01 -28.12
CA THR A 86 -0.84 -28.36 -28.49
C THR A 86 -0.49 -29.38 -27.41
N PRO A 87 -1.12 -30.59 -27.38
CA PRO A 87 -0.79 -31.62 -26.39
C PRO A 87 0.70 -31.98 -26.35
N ASP A 88 1.34 -32.20 -27.51
CA ASP A 88 2.77 -32.53 -27.58
C ASP A 88 3.66 -31.37 -27.09
N GLN A 89 3.26 -30.14 -27.36
CA GLN A 89 3.94 -28.96 -26.80
C GLN A 89 3.74 -28.87 -25.29
N GLN A 90 2.54 -29.16 -24.79
CA GLN A 90 2.25 -29.12 -23.36
C GLN A 90 3.09 -30.14 -22.58
N ASP A 91 3.34 -31.32 -23.13
CA ASP A 91 4.23 -32.32 -22.54
C ASP A 91 5.67 -31.80 -22.46
N TYR A 92 6.15 -31.11 -23.50
CA TYR A 92 7.45 -30.45 -23.49
C TYR A 92 7.53 -29.33 -22.44
N LEU A 93 6.52 -28.47 -22.35
CA LEU A 93 6.45 -27.39 -21.34
C LEU A 93 6.43 -27.95 -19.91
N ASN A 94 5.68 -29.03 -19.67
CA ASN A 94 5.64 -29.72 -18.38
C ASN A 94 7.02 -30.30 -18.00
N TRP A 95 7.73 -30.89 -18.97
CA TRP A 95 9.09 -31.39 -18.73
C TRP A 95 10.07 -30.25 -18.44
N LEU A 96 9.99 -29.12 -19.15
CA LEU A 96 10.81 -27.93 -18.89
C LEU A 96 10.57 -27.34 -17.50
N ARG A 97 9.30 -27.24 -17.09
CA ARG A 97 8.92 -26.87 -15.73
C ARG A 97 9.62 -27.78 -14.72
N ASP A 98 9.52 -29.10 -14.90
CA ASP A 98 10.11 -30.05 -13.98
C ASP A 98 11.65 -29.94 -13.94
N LYS A 99 12.30 -29.65 -15.07
CA LYS A 99 13.74 -29.35 -15.12
C LYS A 99 14.12 -28.12 -14.34
N LEU A 100 13.28 -27.08 -14.39
CA LEU A 100 13.50 -25.90 -13.57
C LEU A 100 13.36 -26.19 -12.07
N GLY A 101 12.33 -26.96 -11.69
CA GLY A 101 12.17 -27.42 -10.31
C GLY A 101 13.37 -28.23 -9.81
N GLN A 102 13.86 -29.15 -10.64
CA GLN A 102 15.04 -29.97 -10.33
C GLN A 102 16.32 -29.15 -10.18
N SER A 103 16.58 -28.20 -11.09
CA SER A 103 17.81 -27.41 -11.07
C SER A 103 17.88 -26.46 -9.86
N THR A 104 16.75 -25.85 -9.49
CA THR A 104 16.65 -24.95 -8.34
C THR A 104 16.82 -25.70 -7.02
N ILE A 105 16.24 -26.89 -6.89
CA ILE A 105 16.45 -27.77 -5.73
C ILE A 105 17.90 -28.27 -5.69
N TRP A 106 18.46 -28.68 -6.83
CA TRP A 106 19.85 -29.12 -6.89
C TRP A 106 20.80 -28.02 -6.41
N LEU A 107 20.63 -26.77 -6.86
CA LEU A 107 21.47 -25.65 -6.45
C LEU A 107 21.39 -25.38 -4.95
N LYS A 108 20.17 -25.37 -4.40
CA LYS A 108 19.93 -25.25 -2.95
C LYS A 108 20.65 -26.37 -2.19
N ASP A 109 20.54 -27.61 -2.65
CA ASP A 109 21.18 -28.77 -2.01
C ASP A 109 22.71 -28.70 -2.08
N GLN A 110 23.29 -28.18 -3.17
CA GLN A 110 24.74 -27.95 -3.25
C GLN A 110 25.22 -26.91 -2.23
N VAL A 111 24.46 -25.82 -2.04
CA VAL A 111 24.77 -24.80 -1.03
C VAL A 111 24.68 -25.40 0.37
N LYS A 112 23.58 -26.11 0.69
CA LYS A 112 23.39 -26.74 2.01
C LYS A 112 24.38 -27.87 2.30
N ALA A 113 24.90 -28.56 1.29
CA ALA A 113 25.95 -29.56 1.47
C ALA A 113 27.25 -28.95 2.01
N GLN A 114 27.61 -27.73 1.57
CA GLN A 114 28.78 -27.00 2.05
C GLN A 114 28.48 -26.20 3.33
N TYR A 115 27.29 -25.61 3.42
CA TYR A 115 26.86 -24.73 4.52
C TYR A 115 25.52 -25.22 5.10
N PRO A 116 25.51 -26.23 5.99
CA PRO A 116 24.27 -26.87 6.47
C PRO A 116 23.30 -25.95 7.20
N LEU A 117 23.80 -24.85 7.78
CA LEU A 117 22.99 -23.85 8.49
C LEU A 117 22.59 -22.66 7.60
N ALA A 118 22.91 -22.69 6.31
CA ALA A 118 22.54 -21.61 5.40
C ALA A 118 21.03 -21.52 5.20
N ASN A 119 20.53 -20.28 5.20
CA ASN A 119 19.17 -19.94 4.82
C ASN A 119 19.13 -19.71 3.32
N VAL A 120 18.43 -20.57 2.59
CA VAL A 120 18.27 -20.51 1.14
C VAL A 120 16.81 -20.22 0.83
N GLY A 121 16.55 -19.04 0.27
CA GLY A 121 15.23 -18.57 -0.11
C GLY A 121 14.94 -18.71 -1.60
N LEU A 122 13.65 -18.68 -1.94
CA LEU A 122 13.15 -18.64 -3.31
C LEU A 122 12.54 -17.27 -3.59
N LEU A 123 12.97 -16.57 -4.64
CA LEU A 123 12.31 -15.34 -5.11
C LEU A 123 11.28 -15.63 -6.19
N PHE A 124 10.04 -15.19 -5.95
CA PHE A 124 8.91 -15.37 -6.84
C PHE A 124 8.34 -14.01 -7.28
N PHE A 125 8.56 -13.67 -8.55
CA PHE A 125 8.02 -12.45 -9.16
C PHE A 125 6.64 -12.73 -9.75
N THR A 126 5.60 -12.29 -9.04
CA THR A 126 4.22 -12.64 -9.36
C THR A 126 3.70 -12.12 -10.69
N PRO A 127 3.95 -10.86 -11.10
CA PRO A 127 3.32 -10.28 -12.28
C PRO A 127 3.67 -11.02 -13.56
N GLN A 128 4.86 -11.59 -13.61
CA GLN A 128 5.31 -12.36 -14.76
C GLN A 128 4.90 -13.84 -14.67
N VAL A 129 5.14 -14.49 -13.54
CA VAL A 129 4.85 -15.94 -13.42
C VAL A 129 3.35 -16.20 -13.54
N LEU A 130 2.51 -15.28 -13.09
CA LEU A 130 1.06 -15.36 -13.15
C LEU A 130 0.47 -14.42 -14.21
N HIS A 131 1.21 -14.13 -15.29
CA HIS A 131 0.75 -13.23 -16.34
C HIS A 131 -0.37 -13.88 -17.18
N ASP A 132 -1.58 -13.33 -17.09
CA ASP A 132 -2.80 -13.89 -17.71
C ASP A 132 -2.68 -14.09 -19.23
N GLU A 133 -1.90 -13.26 -19.92
CA GLU A 133 -1.77 -13.31 -21.39
C GLU A 133 -0.63 -14.23 -21.86
N ALA A 134 0.20 -14.76 -20.95
CA ALA A 134 1.36 -15.59 -21.29
C ALA A 134 1.27 -16.99 -20.66
N PRO A 135 0.31 -17.85 -21.10
CA PRO A 135 0.07 -19.15 -20.50
C PRO A 135 1.29 -20.08 -20.52
N ILE A 136 2.18 -19.94 -21.51
CA ILE A 136 3.43 -20.71 -21.57
C ILE A 136 4.33 -20.36 -20.38
N ALA A 137 4.46 -19.07 -20.05
CA ALA A 137 5.28 -18.58 -18.95
C ALA A 137 4.82 -19.19 -17.62
N GLY A 138 3.50 -19.16 -17.37
CA GLY A 138 2.91 -19.72 -16.16
C GLY A 138 3.12 -21.23 -15.99
N VAL A 139 3.30 -21.98 -17.09
CA VAL A 139 3.65 -23.40 -17.02
C VAL A 139 5.14 -23.57 -16.70
N VAL A 140 6.04 -23.00 -17.52
CA VAL A 140 7.47 -23.33 -17.45
C VAL A 140 8.20 -22.68 -16.28
N ASN A 141 7.72 -21.53 -15.80
CA ASN A 141 8.34 -20.76 -14.72
C ASN A 141 7.71 -21.01 -13.34
N PHE A 142 6.72 -21.92 -13.24
CA PHE A 142 6.08 -22.24 -11.96
C PHE A 142 6.09 -23.75 -11.62
N PRO A 143 7.26 -24.33 -11.28
CA PRO A 143 7.40 -25.72 -10.83
C PRO A 143 6.93 -25.91 -9.38
N SER A 144 5.65 -25.64 -9.13
CA SER A 144 5.05 -25.62 -7.78
C SER A 144 5.30 -26.88 -6.96
N SER A 145 5.25 -28.08 -7.57
CA SER A 145 5.51 -29.35 -6.89
C SER A 145 6.92 -29.48 -6.31
N TYR A 146 7.89 -28.73 -6.82
CA TYR A 146 9.27 -28.69 -6.32
C TYR A 146 9.48 -27.55 -5.32
N TRP A 147 8.72 -26.46 -5.44
CA TRP A 147 8.91 -25.24 -4.66
C TRP A 147 8.03 -25.16 -3.40
N GLN A 148 6.99 -25.99 -3.31
CA GLN A 148 6.11 -26.06 -2.14
C GLN A 148 6.87 -26.13 -0.82
N SER A 149 6.38 -25.40 0.17
CA SER A 149 6.90 -25.44 1.54
C SER A 149 6.95 -26.88 2.06
N PRO A 150 8.05 -27.32 2.69
CA PRO A 150 9.20 -26.54 3.14
C PRO A 150 10.44 -26.69 2.23
N ALA A 151 10.29 -26.69 0.89
CA ALA A 151 11.42 -26.93 -0.02
C ALA A 151 12.58 -25.93 0.15
N PHE A 152 12.28 -24.67 0.39
CA PHE A 152 13.22 -23.59 0.72
C PHE A 152 13.03 -23.15 2.17
N ASP A 153 14.02 -22.46 2.74
CA ASP A 153 13.94 -22.02 4.14
C ASP A 153 12.95 -20.86 4.33
N PHE A 154 12.86 -19.99 3.31
CA PHE A 154 11.93 -18.88 3.22
C PHE A 154 11.53 -18.58 1.77
N LEU A 155 10.38 -17.95 1.58
CA LEU A 155 9.90 -17.44 0.29
C LEU A 155 10.12 -15.93 0.24
N GLN A 156 10.38 -15.38 -0.93
CA GLN A 156 10.40 -13.95 -1.20
C GLN A 156 9.36 -13.67 -2.29
N VAL A 157 8.41 -12.79 -2.02
CA VAL A 157 7.35 -12.44 -2.97
C VAL A 157 7.55 -11.00 -3.44
N GLU A 158 7.46 -10.81 -4.74
CA GLU A 158 7.61 -9.52 -5.39
C GLU A 158 6.46 -9.32 -6.39
N ASP A 159 5.77 -8.19 -6.29
CA ASP A 159 4.55 -7.89 -7.04
C ASP A 159 4.49 -6.45 -7.56
N TYR A 160 5.65 -5.80 -7.72
CA TYR A 160 5.70 -4.36 -7.87
C TYR A 160 4.99 -3.83 -9.11
N ASP A 161 4.89 -4.57 -10.22
CA ASP A 161 4.14 -4.08 -11.39
C ASP A 161 2.67 -3.84 -11.04
N PHE A 162 2.06 -4.76 -10.28
CA PHE A 162 0.69 -4.58 -9.80
C PHE A 162 0.61 -3.39 -8.83
N VAL A 163 1.61 -3.22 -7.97
CA VAL A 163 1.68 -2.10 -7.02
C VAL A 163 1.79 -0.76 -7.76
N LEU A 164 2.75 -0.63 -8.67
CA LEU A 164 3.01 0.59 -9.42
C LEU A 164 1.78 0.98 -10.25
N ASN A 165 1.14 0.02 -10.91
CA ASN A 165 -0.08 0.24 -11.69
C ASN A 165 -1.36 0.39 -10.85
N GLY A 166 -1.29 0.21 -9.52
CA GLY A 166 -2.44 0.28 -8.63
C GLY A 166 -3.47 -0.84 -8.85
N GLU A 167 -3.04 -1.98 -9.40
CA GLU A 167 -3.87 -3.16 -9.70
C GLU A 167 -4.04 -4.06 -8.47
N TRP A 168 -4.62 -3.50 -7.40
CA TRP A 168 -4.75 -4.17 -6.09
C TRP A 168 -5.52 -5.50 -6.15
N GLY A 169 -6.47 -5.63 -7.07
CA GLY A 169 -7.19 -6.88 -7.31
C GLY A 169 -6.28 -8.00 -7.86
N LYS A 170 -5.43 -7.69 -8.84
CA LYS A 170 -4.46 -8.66 -9.41
C LYS A 170 -3.41 -9.04 -8.37
N ARG A 171 -2.91 -8.06 -7.62
CA ARG A 171 -2.02 -8.29 -6.47
C ARG A 171 -2.60 -9.31 -5.51
N LYS A 172 -3.84 -9.08 -5.05
CA LYS A 172 -4.51 -9.98 -4.11
C LYS A 172 -4.67 -11.39 -4.69
N ALA A 173 -5.16 -11.50 -5.93
CA ALA A 173 -5.34 -12.79 -6.58
C ALA A 173 -4.02 -13.57 -6.72
N ALA A 174 -2.93 -12.87 -7.06
CA ALA A 174 -1.60 -13.47 -7.16
C ALA A 174 -1.08 -13.99 -5.81
N ILE A 175 -1.23 -13.20 -4.74
CA ILE A 175 -0.87 -13.63 -3.38
C ILE A 175 -1.71 -14.84 -2.96
N ASP A 176 -3.02 -14.84 -3.22
CA ASP A 176 -3.90 -15.97 -2.89
C ASP A 176 -3.48 -17.25 -3.63
N ILE A 177 -3.04 -17.16 -4.90
CA ILE A 177 -2.50 -18.30 -5.67
C ILE A 177 -1.21 -18.82 -5.03
N ILE A 178 -0.29 -17.94 -4.65
CA ILE A 178 0.99 -18.33 -4.01
C ILE A 178 0.73 -19.03 -2.68
N ASP A 179 -0.16 -18.46 -1.85
CA ASP A 179 -0.46 -19.01 -0.53
C ASP A 179 -1.09 -20.40 -0.65
N GLN A 180 -2.01 -20.59 -1.61
CA GLN A 180 -2.63 -21.89 -1.87
C GLN A 180 -1.65 -22.90 -2.48
N THR A 181 -0.74 -22.45 -3.33
CA THR A 181 0.09 -23.33 -4.17
C THR A 181 1.43 -23.67 -3.52
N LEU A 182 2.11 -22.68 -2.92
CA LEU A 182 3.43 -22.83 -2.30
C LEU A 182 3.35 -22.98 -0.77
N ALA A 183 2.29 -22.46 -0.13
CA ALA A 183 1.97 -22.70 1.28
C ALA A 183 3.09 -22.37 2.30
N TYR A 184 3.89 -21.33 2.05
CA TYR A 184 4.84 -20.81 3.04
C TYR A 184 4.09 -19.94 4.07
N PRO A 185 4.31 -20.14 5.38
CA PRO A 185 3.73 -19.25 6.39
C PRO A 185 4.33 -17.85 6.26
N ARG A 186 3.57 -16.80 6.62
CA ARG A 186 4.03 -15.40 6.52
C ARG A 186 5.31 -15.13 7.32
N GLU A 187 5.50 -15.83 8.43
CA GLU A 187 6.72 -15.86 9.26
C GLU A 187 7.97 -16.38 8.53
N LYS A 188 7.80 -17.01 7.36
CA LYS A 188 8.86 -17.47 6.47
C LYS A 188 8.74 -16.87 5.08
N THR A 189 8.02 -15.75 4.95
CA THR A 189 7.85 -15.07 3.67
C THR A 189 8.29 -13.63 3.81
N HIS A 190 9.20 -13.21 2.95
CA HIS A 190 9.67 -11.84 2.81
C HIS A 190 8.90 -11.17 1.68
N TYR A 191 8.59 -9.89 1.83
CA TYR A 191 7.83 -9.12 0.85
C TYR A 191 8.66 -7.97 0.28
N PHE A 192 8.64 -7.82 -1.05
CA PHE A 192 9.29 -6.71 -1.76
C PHE A 192 8.21 -5.77 -2.31
N GLY A 193 8.07 -4.59 -1.70
CA GLY A 193 7.02 -3.61 -2.03
C GLY A 193 7.26 -2.78 -3.29
N GLY A 194 8.39 -2.97 -3.97
CA GLY A 194 8.74 -2.30 -5.22
C GLY A 194 9.62 -1.06 -5.08
N PHE A 195 9.86 -0.40 -6.22
CA PHE A 195 10.74 0.77 -6.36
C PHE A 195 10.26 1.75 -7.43
N ASN A 196 10.58 3.03 -7.27
CA ASN A 196 10.25 4.05 -8.27
C ASN A 196 11.40 4.23 -9.28
N LEU A 197 11.36 3.53 -10.41
CA LEU A 197 12.43 3.56 -11.42
C LEU A 197 12.76 4.98 -11.91
N LEU A 198 11.74 5.77 -12.28
CA LEU A 198 11.90 7.08 -12.91
C LEU A 198 11.68 8.24 -11.93
N PRO A 199 12.51 9.30 -11.94
CA PRO A 199 12.35 10.45 -11.04
C PRO A 199 11.08 11.26 -11.28
N GLU A 200 10.50 11.20 -12.48
CA GLU A 200 9.28 11.92 -12.85
C GLU A 200 7.98 11.29 -12.34
N THR A 201 8.01 10.04 -11.86
CA THR A 201 6.83 9.29 -11.42
C THR A 201 6.71 9.20 -9.89
N LEU A 202 6.88 10.33 -9.18
CA LEU A 202 6.88 10.37 -7.71
C LEU A 202 5.58 9.86 -7.08
N GLU A 203 4.46 9.89 -7.79
CA GLU A 203 3.17 9.35 -7.38
C GLU A 203 3.22 7.84 -7.08
N ASN A 204 4.18 7.10 -7.66
CA ASN A 204 4.38 5.68 -7.40
C ASN A 204 4.68 5.39 -5.93
N TRP A 205 5.34 6.32 -5.23
CA TRP A 205 5.63 6.15 -3.80
C TRP A 205 4.38 5.98 -2.96
N ARG A 206 3.25 6.58 -3.35
CA ARG A 206 1.98 6.37 -2.64
C ARG A 206 1.54 4.90 -2.69
N ASN A 207 1.72 4.24 -3.84
CA ASN A 207 1.36 2.84 -3.98
C ASN A 207 2.39 1.94 -3.28
N ILE A 208 3.69 2.23 -3.40
CA ILE A 208 4.75 1.47 -2.71
C ILE A 208 4.56 1.54 -1.18
N ILE A 209 4.27 2.72 -0.62
CA ILE A 209 3.98 2.89 0.81
C ILE A 209 2.75 2.07 1.21
N ARG A 210 1.67 2.12 0.43
CA ARG A 210 0.49 1.28 0.69
C ARG A 210 0.81 -0.21 0.66
N ALA A 211 1.64 -0.66 -0.27
CA ALA A 211 2.05 -2.05 -0.36
C ALA A 211 2.87 -2.48 0.86
N VAL A 212 3.79 -1.62 1.34
CA VAL A 212 4.56 -1.83 2.57
C VAL A 212 3.64 -1.94 3.78
N ASP A 213 2.67 -1.03 3.92
CA ASP A 213 1.69 -1.07 5.02
C ASP A 213 0.87 -2.37 4.99
N LEU A 214 0.40 -2.80 3.82
CA LEU A 214 -0.27 -4.09 3.65
C LEU A 214 0.65 -5.26 4.00
N GLY A 215 1.95 -5.18 3.67
CA GLY A 215 2.94 -6.17 4.06
C GLY A 215 3.04 -6.32 5.59
N PHE A 216 3.00 -5.20 6.33
CA PHE A 216 2.97 -5.24 7.78
C PHE A 216 1.64 -5.80 8.32
N GLU A 217 0.50 -5.40 7.73
CA GLU A 217 -0.83 -5.90 8.11
C GLU A 217 -0.96 -7.43 7.89
N ASP A 218 -0.34 -7.94 6.81
CA ASP A 218 -0.29 -9.37 6.46
C ASP A 218 0.75 -10.16 7.28
N ASN A 219 1.51 -9.52 8.16
CA ASN A 219 2.53 -10.13 9.03
C ASN A 219 3.65 -10.87 8.29
N TYR A 220 4.09 -10.37 7.13
CA TYR A 220 5.30 -10.89 6.48
C TYR A 220 6.51 -10.77 7.41
N ALA A 221 7.42 -11.74 7.34
CA ALA A 221 8.58 -11.81 8.24
C ALA A 221 9.53 -10.61 8.07
N GLU A 222 9.74 -10.21 6.82
CA GLU A 222 10.57 -9.06 6.44
C GLU A 222 9.92 -8.33 5.27
N ILE A 223 10.01 -6.99 5.26
CA ILE A 223 9.45 -6.14 4.22
C ILE A 223 10.53 -5.21 3.69
N PHE A 224 10.75 -5.25 2.39
CA PHE A 224 11.79 -4.52 1.70
C PHE A 224 11.18 -3.49 0.76
N VAL A 225 11.73 -2.27 0.81
CA VAL A 225 11.54 -1.26 -0.24
C VAL A 225 12.80 -1.25 -1.09
N TRP A 226 12.64 -1.61 -2.35
CA TRP A 226 13.72 -1.53 -3.32
C TRP A 226 13.68 -0.14 -3.97
N ALA A 227 14.74 0.44 -4.51
CA ALA A 227 16.10 0.32 -4.02
C ALA A 227 16.52 1.63 -3.35
N TYR A 228 17.52 1.52 -2.46
CA TYR A 228 18.12 2.64 -1.73
C TYR A 228 18.45 3.88 -2.60
N PRO A 229 18.98 3.76 -3.83
CA PRO A 229 19.23 4.92 -4.69
C PRO A 229 17.98 5.76 -4.97
N GLN A 230 16.83 5.12 -5.20
CA GLN A 230 15.56 5.78 -5.49
C GLN A 230 15.00 6.45 -4.23
N ILE A 231 15.09 5.79 -3.06
CA ILE A 231 14.71 6.40 -1.76
C ILE A 231 15.50 7.69 -1.53
N VAL A 232 16.83 7.64 -1.74
CA VAL A 232 17.72 8.79 -1.55
C VAL A 232 17.46 9.88 -2.60
N ARG A 233 17.28 9.50 -3.88
CA ARG A 233 17.00 10.43 -4.98
C ARG A 233 15.72 11.21 -4.72
N ASP A 234 14.67 10.52 -4.29
CA ASP A 234 13.32 11.08 -4.16
C ASP A 234 13.04 11.64 -2.75
N GLY A 235 13.99 11.51 -1.82
CA GLY A 235 13.87 12.03 -0.45
C GLY A 235 12.76 11.36 0.36
N VAL A 236 12.51 10.08 0.11
CA VAL A 236 11.40 9.35 0.75
C VAL A 236 11.72 9.11 2.21
N ILE A 237 10.81 9.55 3.08
CA ILE A 237 10.85 9.26 4.51
C ILE A 237 9.65 8.38 4.81
N TYR A 238 9.90 7.12 5.14
CA TYR A 238 8.89 6.20 5.66
C TYR A 238 9.09 6.04 7.17
N THR A 239 8.01 6.16 7.91
CA THR A 239 8.00 5.81 9.35
C THR A 239 6.81 4.91 9.59
N ASN A 240 7.08 3.70 10.07
CA ASN A 240 6.04 2.76 10.44
C ASN A 240 5.17 3.41 11.53
N ASN A 241 3.89 3.64 11.23
CA ASN A 241 2.87 4.14 12.15
C ASN A 241 2.95 5.60 12.65
N GLN A 242 3.66 6.57 12.03
CA GLN A 242 3.53 7.96 12.50
C GLN A 242 2.19 8.63 12.14
N GLU A 243 1.55 8.25 11.03
CA GLU A 243 0.22 8.80 10.71
C GLU A 243 -0.91 8.16 11.52
N LYS A 244 -0.75 6.90 11.97
CA LYS A 244 -1.78 6.18 12.74
C LYS A 244 -1.63 6.29 14.27
N ILE A 245 -0.53 6.85 14.79
CA ILE A 245 -0.34 7.03 16.25
C ILE A 245 -0.21 8.52 16.58
N MET A 246 -1.34 9.21 16.58
CA MET A 246 -1.54 10.27 17.57
C MET A 246 -1.46 9.60 18.94
N THR A 247 -0.35 9.79 19.67
CA THR A 247 -0.30 9.49 21.11
C THR A 247 -1.22 10.47 21.82
N GLY A 248 -2.52 10.17 21.79
CA GLY A 248 -3.54 10.87 22.54
C GLY A 248 -4.64 11.55 21.71
N PHE A 249 -5.50 10.82 21.02
CA PHE A 249 -6.79 11.35 20.57
C PHE A 249 -7.91 10.79 21.44
N HIS A 250 -8.79 11.65 21.96
CA HIS A 250 -9.99 11.22 22.67
C HIS A 250 -11.20 11.35 21.76
N GLU A 251 -11.93 10.25 21.58
CA GLU A 251 -13.17 10.19 20.79
C GLU A 251 -14.36 10.85 21.52
N VAL A 252 -14.16 12.09 21.96
CA VAL A 252 -15.14 12.95 22.61
C VAL A 252 -15.27 14.25 21.81
N ARG A 253 -16.50 14.73 21.64
CA ARG A 253 -16.78 16.00 20.98
C ARG A 253 -16.74 17.15 21.98
N LEU A 254 -16.16 18.28 21.60
CA LEU A 254 -16.32 19.54 22.32
C LEU A 254 -17.82 19.88 22.38
N PRO A 255 -18.38 20.32 23.52
CA PRO A 255 -19.80 20.65 23.63
C PRO A 255 -20.28 21.59 22.51
N GLU A 256 -21.41 21.25 21.91
CA GLU A 256 -21.94 21.96 20.73
C GLU A 256 -22.27 23.43 21.01
N ASP A 257 -22.73 23.74 22.22
CA ASP A 257 -23.00 25.12 22.64
C ASP A 257 -21.74 25.99 22.64
N ILE A 258 -20.57 25.39 22.91
CA ILE A 258 -19.27 26.08 22.90
C ILE A 258 -18.73 26.20 21.48
N SER A 259 -18.90 25.16 20.64
CA SER A 259 -18.47 25.24 19.24
C SER A 259 -19.34 26.20 18.43
N TYR A 260 -20.60 26.40 18.82
CA TYR A 260 -21.52 27.33 18.18
C TYR A 260 -21.16 28.79 18.50
N GLY A 261 -20.59 29.49 17.52
CA GLY A 261 -20.07 30.85 17.68
C GLY A 261 -18.54 30.94 17.66
N ALA A 262 -17.86 29.82 17.47
CA ALA A 262 -16.44 29.80 17.12
C ALA A 262 -16.19 30.49 15.77
N SER A 263 -15.01 31.07 15.64
CA SER A 263 -14.52 31.67 14.40
C SER A 263 -13.26 30.95 13.93
N GLY A 264 -12.95 30.99 12.63
CA GLY A 264 -11.77 30.29 12.12
C GLY A 264 -11.95 29.79 10.69
N GLY A 265 -11.02 28.95 10.25
CA GLY A 265 -11.08 28.35 8.92
C GLY A 265 -9.75 27.77 8.44
N PRO A 266 -9.70 27.40 7.15
CA PRO A 266 -8.56 26.73 6.55
C PRO A 266 -7.36 27.66 6.34
N GLN A 267 -6.16 27.17 6.64
CA GLN A 267 -4.89 27.83 6.35
C GLN A 267 -3.98 26.92 5.51
N PHE A 268 -3.38 27.47 4.45
CA PHE A 268 -2.34 26.81 3.68
C PHE A 268 -0.96 27.36 4.04
N MET A 269 0.07 26.54 3.90
CA MET A 269 1.46 26.96 3.99
C MET A 269 2.02 27.10 2.59
N THR A 270 2.16 28.34 2.12
CA THR A 270 2.73 28.66 0.80
C THR A 270 3.88 29.63 0.98
N ASN A 271 5.07 29.22 0.56
CA ASN A 271 6.24 30.09 0.52
C ASN A 271 6.24 30.89 -0.79
N VAL A 272 6.44 32.21 -0.71
CA VAL A 272 6.43 33.10 -1.86
C VAL A 272 7.77 33.80 -1.95
N ILE A 273 8.44 33.65 -3.10
CA ILE A 273 9.72 34.28 -3.40
C ILE A 273 9.49 35.31 -4.49
N GLU A 274 9.67 36.59 -4.16
CA GLU A 274 9.64 37.69 -5.11
C GLU A 274 11.01 37.84 -5.79
N MET A 275 11.03 37.82 -7.12
CA MET A 275 12.23 38.04 -7.92
C MET A 275 12.43 39.53 -8.18
N ALA A 276 13.68 39.96 -8.38
CA ALA A 276 14.01 41.35 -8.72
C ALA A 276 13.34 41.87 -10.01
N SER A 277 12.83 40.96 -10.86
CA SER A 277 12.06 41.27 -12.07
C SER A 277 10.58 41.60 -11.80
N GLY A 278 10.11 41.49 -10.55
CA GLY A 278 8.70 41.66 -10.17
C GLY A 278 7.84 40.42 -10.39
N HIS A 279 8.42 39.27 -10.73
CA HIS A 279 7.72 37.98 -10.81
C HIS A 279 7.77 37.24 -9.47
N GLU A 280 6.76 36.42 -9.18
CA GLU A 280 6.70 35.58 -7.99
C GLU A 280 6.87 34.10 -8.34
N GLN A 281 7.63 33.38 -7.52
CA GLN A 281 7.59 31.93 -7.44
C GLN A 281 6.88 31.51 -6.15
N ARG A 282 5.88 30.63 -6.26
CA ARG A 282 5.07 30.16 -5.13
C ARG A 282 5.28 28.66 -4.95
N ASN A 283 5.69 28.25 -3.75
CA ASN A 283 5.83 26.84 -3.38
C ASN A 283 4.78 26.49 -2.31
N GLN A 284 3.84 25.60 -2.65
CA GLN A 284 2.83 25.12 -1.70
C GLN A 284 3.42 23.95 -0.90
N GLU A 285 3.74 24.21 0.37
CA GLU A 285 4.35 23.21 1.26
C GLU A 285 3.30 22.20 1.78
N TRP A 286 2.04 22.62 1.93
CA TRP A 286 0.95 21.75 2.37
C TRP A 286 -0.07 21.51 1.27
N ALA A 287 -0.24 20.24 0.88
CA ALA A 287 -1.27 19.83 -0.07
C ALA A 287 -2.69 20.06 0.48
N GLU A 288 -2.92 19.82 1.77
CA GLU A 288 -4.20 20.06 2.45
C GLU A 288 -4.13 21.26 3.38
N ALA A 289 -5.22 22.03 3.45
CA ALA A 289 -5.34 23.11 4.42
C ALA A 289 -5.38 22.56 5.85
N ARG A 290 -4.81 23.29 6.80
CA ARG A 290 -4.93 23.03 8.24
C ARG A 290 -5.88 24.05 8.82
N ASN A 291 -6.97 23.62 9.45
CA ASN A 291 -7.92 24.53 10.06
C ASN A 291 -7.41 25.06 11.41
N VAL A 292 -7.64 26.34 11.64
CA VAL A 292 -7.40 27.02 12.93
C VAL A 292 -8.70 27.68 13.35
N TYR A 293 -9.11 27.45 14.58
CA TYR A 293 -10.35 27.96 15.15
C TYR A 293 -10.08 28.72 16.45
N ASP A 294 -10.99 29.61 16.81
CA ASP A 294 -11.07 30.30 18.10
C ASP A 294 -12.48 30.11 18.67
N VAL A 295 -12.57 29.46 19.82
CA VAL A 295 -13.84 29.17 20.52
C VAL A 295 -14.13 30.15 21.66
N GLY A 296 -13.28 31.15 21.90
CA GLY A 296 -13.42 32.10 23.01
C GLY A 296 -14.73 32.91 22.95
N LEU A 297 -15.18 33.25 21.73
CA LEU A 297 -16.42 34.01 21.49
C LEU A 297 -17.71 33.22 21.76
N GLY A 298 -17.63 31.88 21.83
CA GLY A 298 -18.78 31.00 22.04
C GLY A 298 -19.23 30.91 23.51
N LEU A 299 -18.42 31.41 24.45
CA LEU A 299 -18.63 31.21 25.89
C LEU A 299 -19.55 32.30 26.45
N ARG A 300 -20.76 31.91 26.90
CA ARG A 300 -21.83 32.84 27.25
C ARG A 300 -22.29 32.73 28.71
N SER A 301 -21.86 31.71 29.44
CA SER A 301 -22.27 31.46 30.82
C SER A 301 -21.15 30.87 31.69
N GLU A 302 -21.32 30.93 33.02
CA GLU A 302 -20.42 30.24 33.97
C GLU A 302 -20.42 28.71 33.78
N ASN A 303 -21.53 28.15 33.31
CA ASN A 303 -21.62 26.73 33.01
C ASN A 303 -20.73 26.35 31.82
N ASP A 304 -20.69 27.19 30.78
CA ASP A 304 -19.81 26.99 29.62
C ASP A 304 -18.34 27.07 30.03
N LEU A 305 -18.01 28.05 30.90
CA LEU A 305 -16.67 28.19 31.48
C LEU A 305 -16.27 26.94 32.27
N SER A 306 -17.15 26.45 33.15
CA SER A 306 -16.91 25.24 33.94
C SER A 306 -16.74 24.00 33.04
N ALA A 307 -17.59 23.84 32.03
CA ALA A 307 -17.52 22.74 31.07
C ALA A 307 -16.20 22.78 30.29
N LEU A 308 -15.80 23.95 29.80
CA LEU A 308 -14.54 24.16 29.10
C LEU A 308 -13.32 23.88 30.00
N ILE A 309 -13.31 24.38 31.24
CA ILE A 309 -12.23 24.10 32.20
C ILE A 309 -12.10 22.59 32.42
N GLY A 310 -13.23 21.90 32.63
CA GLY A 310 -13.27 20.45 32.79
C GLY A 310 -12.73 19.74 31.54
N PHE A 311 -13.16 20.16 30.35
CA PHE A 311 -12.72 19.61 29.08
C PHE A 311 -11.21 19.82 28.85
N PHE A 312 -10.72 21.04 29.07
CA PHE A 312 -9.30 21.39 28.95
C PHE A 312 -8.42 20.59 29.89
N ARG A 313 -8.82 20.46 31.17
CA ARG A 313 -8.09 19.65 32.15
C ARG A 313 -8.10 18.17 31.79
N ALA A 314 -9.23 17.64 31.33
CA ALA A 314 -9.31 16.24 30.89
C ALA A 314 -8.34 15.98 29.73
N ARG A 315 -8.23 16.90 28.76
CA ARG A 315 -7.30 16.81 27.63
C ARG A 315 -5.86 17.23 27.93
N ALA A 316 -5.55 17.61 29.18
CA ALA A 316 -4.22 18.04 29.61
C ALA A 316 -3.60 19.09 28.68
N GLY A 317 -4.37 20.13 28.34
CA GLY A 317 -3.92 21.20 27.44
C GLY A 317 -3.77 20.70 26.01
N ARG A 318 -2.57 20.88 25.41
CA ARG A 318 -2.30 20.47 24.02
C ARG A 318 -2.04 18.98 23.85
N ALA A 319 -1.95 18.22 24.94
CA ALA A 319 -1.51 16.83 24.92
C ALA A 319 -2.45 15.90 24.17
N PHE A 320 -3.76 16.13 24.23
CA PHE A 320 -4.73 15.26 23.58
C PHE A 320 -5.66 15.97 22.58
N GLY A 321 -5.82 15.37 21.41
CA GLY A 321 -6.81 15.77 20.41
C GLY A 321 -8.24 15.29 20.76
N PHE A 322 -9.23 15.88 20.10
CA PHE A 322 -10.65 15.61 20.27
C PHE A 322 -11.46 16.04 19.04
N ARG A 323 -12.74 15.66 18.99
CA ARG A 323 -13.66 16.00 17.89
C ARG A 323 -14.21 17.41 18.06
N TYR A 324 -14.22 18.19 16.98
CA TYR A 324 -14.82 19.52 16.94
C TYR A 324 -15.80 19.63 15.76
N LYS A 325 -17.02 20.07 16.05
CA LYS A 325 -18.04 20.29 15.01
C LYS A 325 -17.86 21.69 14.43
N ASP A 326 -17.38 21.75 13.19
CA ASP A 326 -17.28 22.99 12.42
C ASP A 326 -18.63 23.31 11.75
N TRP A 327 -19.40 24.22 12.35
CA TRP A 327 -20.73 24.59 11.87
C TRP A 327 -20.77 25.16 10.45
N LEU A 328 -19.62 25.61 9.91
CA LEU A 328 -19.53 26.12 8.54
C LEU A 328 -19.30 25.01 7.51
N ASP A 329 -18.81 23.84 7.92
CA ASP A 329 -18.36 22.80 6.99
C ASP A 329 -18.73 21.35 7.37
N PHE A 330 -19.48 21.10 8.45
CA PHE A 330 -19.75 19.76 9.02
C PHE A 330 -20.56 18.77 8.16
N LYS A 331 -21.03 19.13 6.96
CA LYS A 331 -21.90 18.27 6.12
C LYS A 331 -21.26 17.92 4.78
N SER A 332 -21.55 16.74 4.25
CA SER A 332 -21.19 16.32 2.89
C SER A 332 -21.82 17.17 1.79
N CYS A 333 -23.02 17.72 2.03
CA CYS A 333 -23.74 18.58 1.10
C CYS A 333 -23.49 20.08 1.37
N VAL A 334 -24.00 20.92 0.46
CA VAL A 334 -23.93 22.39 0.62
C VAL A 334 -24.75 22.87 1.83
N PRO A 335 -24.44 24.06 2.38
CA PRO A 335 -25.22 24.62 3.48
C PRO A 335 -26.73 24.66 3.17
N MET A 336 -27.54 24.43 4.22
CA MET A 336 -29.02 24.35 4.18
C MET A 336 -29.64 23.11 3.48
N GLU A 337 -28.89 22.33 2.71
CA GLU A 337 -29.40 21.09 2.14
C GLU A 337 -29.42 19.94 3.16
N ILE A 338 -30.23 18.92 2.86
CA ILE A 338 -30.34 17.67 3.62
C ILE A 338 -29.30 16.69 3.06
N ILE A 339 -28.66 15.92 3.94
CA ILE A 339 -27.68 14.91 3.55
C ILE A 339 -28.37 13.79 2.77
N THR A 340 -27.80 13.41 1.63
CA THR A 340 -28.27 12.30 0.81
C THR A 340 -27.14 11.29 0.55
N ALA A 341 -27.49 10.04 0.27
CA ALA A 341 -26.51 8.99 -0.05
C ALA A 341 -25.64 9.31 -1.28
N THR A 342 -26.05 10.29 -2.09
CA THR A 342 -25.41 10.68 -3.35
C THR A 342 -24.55 11.96 -3.25
N ASP A 343 -24.34 12.50 -2.04
CA ASP A 343 -23.69 13.81 -1.86
C ASP A 343 -22.25 13.87 -2.39
N GLN A 344 -21.42 12.89 -2.05
CA GLN A 344 -19.99 12.87 -2.37
C GLN A 344 -19.60 11.55 -3.01
N SER A 345 -18.90 11.59 -4.16
CA SER A 345 -18.26 10.40 -4.71
C SER A 345 -16.99 10.08 -3.94
N ILE A 346 -16.90 8.86 -3.41
CA ILE A 346 -15.77 8.42 -2.56
C ILE A 346 -14.83 7.45 -3.27
N GLY A 347 -15.30 6.79 -4.34
CA GLY A 347 -14.49 5.92 -5.19
C GLY A 347 -15.30 5.22 -6.28
N ALA A 348 -14.59 4.54 -7.18
CA ALA A 348 -15.16 3.56 -8.11
C ALA A 348 -14.69 2.17 -7.67
N ALA A 349 -15.60 1.20 -7.72
CA ALA A 349 -15.31 -0.17 -7.36
C ALA A 349 -14.61 -0.92 -8.49
N ASP A 350 -13.72 -1.83 -8.12
CA ASP A 350 -12.94 -2.70 -9.02
C ASP A 350 -13.39 -4.18 -8.94
N GLY A 351 -14.43 -4.48 -8.15
CA GLY A 351 -14.89 -5.85 -7.91
C GLY A 351 -14.14 -6.60 -6.80
N VAL A 352 -13.12 -5.99 -6.18
CA VAL A 352 -12.28 -6.64 -5.16
C VAL A 352 -12.12 -5.80 -3.89
N THR A 353 -11.97 -4.49 -4.02
CA THR A 353 -11.80 -3.55 -2.92
C THR A 353 -13.10 -3.43 -2.13
N THR A 354 -13.04 -3.71 -0.82
CA THR A 354 -14.17 -3.60 0.11
C THR A 354 -14.14 -2.33 0.95
N THR A 355 -13.03 -1.60 0.97
CA THR A 355 -12.82 -0.47 1.89
C THR A 355 -12.62 0.84 1.14
N PHE A 356 -13.39 1.87 1.49
CA PHE A 356 -13.37 3.18 0.84
C PHE A 356 -13.32 4.32 1.85
N GLN A 357 -12.37 5.25 1.68
CA GLN A 357 -12.23 6.45 2.52
C GLN A 357 -13.32 7.47 2.20
N LEU A 358 -14.02 7.97 3.23
CA LEU A 358 -14.91 9.12 3.07
C LEU A 358 -14.12 10.37 2.65
N LYS A 359 -14.64 11.08 1.66
CA LYS A 359 -14.01 12.26 1.07
C LYS A 359 -15.03 13.35 0.82
N LYS A 360 -14.62 14.60 1.05
CA LYS A 360 -15.37 15.78 0.64
C LYS A 360 -14.62 16.51 -0.45
N THR A 361 -15.31 16.79 -1.55
CA THR A 361 -14.76 17.54 -2.69
C THR A 361 -15.26 18.98 -2.64
N TYR A 362 -14.33 19.92 -2.59
CA TYR A 362 -14.59 21.34 -2.76
C TYR A 362 -14.31 21.69 -4.23
N ASP A 363 -15.34 22.14 -4.93
CA ASP A 363 -15.25 22.57 -6.33
C ASP A 363 -15.49 24.08 -6.43
N SER A 364 -14.56 24.78 -7.07
CA SER A 364 -14.75 26.16 -7.49
C SER A 364 -14.05 26.41 -8.81
N GLY A 365 -14.82 26.78 -9.83
CA GLY A 365 -14.29 27.12 -11.16
C GLY A 365 -13.60 25.94 -11.85
N GLY A 366 -14.01 24.70 -11.58
CA GLY A 366 -13.44 23.48 -12.14
C GLY A 366 -12.14 23.01 -11.46
N ASN A 367 -11.68 23.72 -10.43
CA ASN A 367 -10.59 23.27 -9.58
C ASN A 367 -11.16 22.47 -8.41
N LEU A 368 -10.75 21.21 -8.33
CA LEU A 368 -11.22 20.29 -7.29
C LEU A 368 -10.17 20.16 -6.20
N HIS A 369 -10.56 20.43 -4.96
CA HIS A 369 -9.80 20.08 -3.78
C HIS A 369 -10.51 18.96 -3.03
N ARG A 370 -9.84 17.83 -2.82
CA ARG A 370 -10.41 16.67 -2.13
C ARG A 370 -9.78 16.55 -0.75
N ARG A 371 -10.62 16.46 0.28
CA ARG A 371 -10.22 16.27 1.68
C ARG A 371 -10.69 14.91 2.16
N ASN A 372 -9.80 14.15 2.77
CA ASN A 372 -10.19 12.93 3.49
C ASN A 372 -10.94 13.30 4.78
N ILE A 373 -12.03 12.57 5.04
CA ILE A 373 -12.87 12.77 6.22
C ILE A 373 -12.67 11.59 7.15
N SER A 374 -12.02 11.81 8.30
CA SER A 374 -11.62 10.75 9.23
C SER A 374 -12.54 10.57 10.44
N LYS A 375 -13.34 11.59 10.79
CA LYS A 375 -14.23 11.57 11.97
C LYS A 375 -15.70 11.77 11.57
N PRO A 376 -16.32 10.87 10.80
CA PRO A 376 -17.75 10.96 10.51
C PRO A 376 -18.58 10.83 11.79
N VAL A 377 -19.77 11.41 11.79
CA VAL A 377 -20.72 11.30 12.90
C VAL A 377 -21.51 10.01 12.75
N VAL A 378 -21.39 9.15 13.77
CA VAL A 378 -22.11 7.87 13.83
C VAL A 378 -23.61 8.09 13.64
N GLY A 379 -24.23 7.27 12.78
CA GLY A 379 -25.66 7.34 12.48
C GLY A 379 -26.07 8.36 11.42
N THR A 380 -25.14 9.18 10.90
CA THR A 380 -25.42 10.14 9.81
C THR A 380 -24.96 9.67 8.43
N VAL A 381 -24.12 8.63 8.38
CA VAL A 381 -23.54 8.12 7.15
C VAL A 381 -24.61 7.37 6.33
N LEU A 382 -24.75 7.75 5.07
CA LEU A 382 -25.61 7.15 4.06
C LEU A 382 -24.76 6.76 2.87
N ILE A 383 -24.93 5.57 2.33
CA ILE A 383 -24.14 5.04 1.20
C ILE A 383 -25.05 4.75 0.02
N ALA A 384 -24.59 5.04 -1.20
CA ALA A 384 -25.21 4.58 -2.43
C ALA A 384 -24.16 3.99 -3.38
N VAL A 385 -24.55 2.91 -4.06
CA VAL A 385 -23.77 2.23 -5.10
C VAL A 385 -24.52 2.39 -6.42
N ASP A 386 -23.88 2.96 -7.43
CA ASP A 386 -24.51 3.35 -8.70
C ASP A 386 -25.79 4.19 -8.53
N GLY A 387 -25.76 5.09 -7.56
CA GLY A 387 -26.89 5.97 -7.22
C GLY A 387 -28.03 5.28 -6.45
N ALA A 388 -27.97 3.97 -6.23
CA ALA A 388 -28.95 3.24 -5.43
C ALA A 388 -28.54 3.21 -3.94
N PRO A 389 -29.33 3.79 -3.01
CA PRO A 389 -29.04 3.76 -1.59
C PRO A 389 -28.94 2.34 -1.02
N GLN A 390 -27.95 2.11 -0.16
CA GLN A 390 -27.68 0.84 0.50
C GLN A 390 -28.03 0.94 1.99
N ALA A 391 -29.02 0.18 2.44
CA ALA A 391 -29.44 0.18 3.84
C ALA A 391 -28.57 -0.73 4.75
N THR A 392 -27.95 -1.77 4.18
CA THR A 392 -27.15 -2.79 4.88
C THR A 392 -25.99 -3.26 4.01
N GLY A 393 -25.15 -4.18 4.50
CA GLY A 393 -24.02 -4.75 3.74
C GLY A 393 -22.75 -3.90 3.81
N TRP A 394 -22.71 -2.91 4.69
CA TRP A 394 -21.56 -2.05 4.94
C TRP A 394 -21.54 -1.59 6.41
N GLN A 395 -20.36 -1.22 6.88
CA GLN A 395 -20.10 -0.61 8.17
C GLN A 395 -19.22 0.63 7.99
N VAL A 396 -19.23 1.53 8.98
CA VAL A 396 -18.31 2.68 9.00
C VAL A 396 -17.45 2.62 10.25
N ASP A 397 -16.13 2.69 10.05
CA ASP A 397 -15.20 2.98 11.12
C ASP A 397 -15.17 4.49 11.34
N ALA A 398 -15.84 4.92 12.41
CA ALA A 398 -15.97 6.34 12.73
C ALA A 398 -14.66 6.97 13.24
N THR A 399 -13.62 6.19 13.48
CA THR A 399 -12.32 6.67 13.99
C THR A 399 -11.36 7.08 12.87
N ASN A 400 -11.50 6.51 11.68
CA ASN A 400 -10.67 6.81 10.50
C ASN A 400 -11.49 7.17 9.24
N GLY A 401 -12.82 7.07 9.30
CA GLY A 401 -13.72 7.43 8.20
C GLY A 401 -13.70 6.44 7.05
N LEU A 402 -13.43 5.17 7.32
CA LEU A 402 -13.48 4.10 6.34
C LEU A 402 -14.88 3.48 6.27
N VAL A 403 -15.41 3.38 5.06
CA VAL A 403 -16.61 2.58 4.74
C VAL A 403 -16.15 1.19 4.32
N ILE A 404 -16.63 0.16 5.01
CA ILE A 404 -16.22 -1.23 4.83
C ILE A 404 -17.44 -2.03 4.38
N PHE A 405 -17.42 -2.53 3.14
CA PHE A 405 -18.44 -3.41 2.59
C PHE A 405 -18.19 -4.86 2.98
N GLU A 406 -19.26 -5.61 3.25
CA GLU A 406 -19.19 -7.06 3.51
C GLU A 406 -18.78 -7.84 2.24
N VAL A 407 -19.20 -7.34 1.07
CA VAL A 407 -18.88 -7.89 -0.25
C VAL A 407 -18.42 -6.74 -1.14
N ALA A 408 -17.35 -6.95 -1.90
CA ALA A 408 -16.82 -5.94 -2.82
C ALA A 408 -17.91 -5.51 -3.82
N PRO A 409 -18.18 -4.20 -3.98
CA PRO A 409 -19.13 -3.73 -4.99
C PRO A 409 -18.65 -4.09 -6.40
N LEU A 410 -19.59 -4.27 -7.33
CA LEU A 410 -19.29 -4.69 -8.70
C LEU A 410 -18.33 -3.74 -9.41
N ASN A 411 -17.44 -4.30 -10.24
CA ASN A 411 -16.50 -3.52 -11.02
C ASN A 411 -17.21 -2.46 -11.86
N GLY A 412 -16.72 -1.22 -11.80
CA GLY A 412 -17.28 -0.06 -12.48
C GLY A 412 -18.35 0.69 -11.67
N ALA A 413 -18.83 0.14 -10.55
CA ALA A 413 -19.85 0.79 -9.75
C ALA A 413 -19.31 2.05 -9.05
N VAL A 414 -20.03 3.17 -9.15
CA VAL A 414 -19.66 4.41 -8.47
C VAL A 414 -20.20 4.40 -7.05
N ILE A 415 -19.30 4.62 -6.09
CA ILE A 415 -19.66 4.66 -4.67
C ILE A 415 -19.76 6.12 -4.25
N THR A 416 -20.92 6.44 -3.66
CA THR A 416 -21.25 7.75 -3.13
C THR A 416 -21.66 7.66 -1.67
N ALA A 417 -21.42 8.73 -0.92
CA ALA A 417 -21.79 8.83 0.49
C ALA A 417 -22.28 10.24 0.85
N GLY A 418 -23.21 10.30 1.79
CA GLY A 418 -23.55 11.51 2.54
C GLY A 418 -23.37 11.29 4.04
N TYR A 419 -22.94 12.32 4.77
CA TYR A 419 -22.59 12.22 6.18
C TYR A 419 -22.42 13.60 6.83
N GLU A 420 -22.56 13.65 8.16
CA GLU A 420 -21.96 14.69 8.97
C GLU A 420 -20.55 14.27 9.40
N PHE A 421 -19.68 15.23 9.68
CA PHE A 421 -18.35 14.95 10.20
C PHE A 421 -17.86 16.00 11.19
N ASP A 422 -16.93 15.57 12.04
CA ASP A 422 -16.17 16.42 12.94
C ASP A 422 -14.77 16.66 12.40
N VAL A 423 -14.16 17.78 12.76
CA VAL A 423 -12.76 18.09 12.52
C VAL A 423 -11.93 17.63 13.73
N PRO A 424 -10.89 16.80 13.54
CA PRO A 424 -9.98 16.42 14.62
C PRO A 424 -9.09 17.61 14.98
N VAL A 425 -9.21 18.11 16.21
CA VAL A 425 -8.45 19.29 16.69
C VAL A 425 -7.79 19.00 18.03
N ARG A 426 -6.88 19.88 18.45
CA ARG A 426 -6.40 19.99 19.83
C ARG A 426 -6.36 21.44 20.27
N PHE A 427 -6.24 21.68 21.58
CA PHE A 427 -5.88 23.01 22.06
C PHE A 427 -4.49 23.42 21.53
N SER A 428 -4.36 24.69 21.14
CA SER A 428 -3.08 25.29 20.74
C SER A 428 -2.11 25.42 21.92
N ASP A 429 -2.65 25.77 23.09
CA ASP A 429 -1.91 26.16 24.28
C ASP A 429 -2.10 25.20 25.48
N ASP A 430 -1.07 25.12 26.32
CA ASP A 430 -1.11 24.42 27.62
C ASP A 430 -1.63 25.31 28.77
N PHE A 431 -1.92 26.56 28.45
CA PHE A 431 -2.46 27.54 29.38
C PHE A 431 -3.83 28.01 28.90
N LEU A 432 -4.82 28.00 29.80
CA LEU A 432 -6.16 28.49 29.53
C LEU A 432 -6.33 29.86 30.22
N PRO A 433 -6.27 30.99 29.47
CA PRO A 433 -6.43 32.32 30.04
C PRO A 433 -7.91 32.56 30.38
N ILE A 434 -8.24 32.64 31.67
CA ILE A 434 -9.60 32.90 32.15
C ILE A 434 -9.60 34.17 32.99
N ILE A 435 -10.45 35.14 32.61
CA ILE A 435 -10.66 36.37 33.36
C ILE A 435 -12.13 36.44 33.80
N LEU A 436 -12.35 36.52 35.10
CA LEU A 436 -13.66 36.77 35.70
C LEU A 436 -13.78 38.28 35.99
N GLU A 437 -14.42 39.05 35.12
CA GLU A 437 -14.51 40.50 35.24
C GLU A 437 -15.67 40.98 36.14
N SER A 438 -16.72 40.17 36.30
CA SER A 438 -17.81 40.43 37.26
C SER A 438 -18.45 39.14 37.75
N TYR A 439 -19.24 39.23 38.83
CA TYR A 439 -19.94 38.11 39.49
C TYR A 439 -20.90 37.30 38.58
N GLN A 440 -21.10 37.72 37.32
CA GLN A 440 -21.97 37.07 36.33
C GLN A 440 -21.45 37.15 34.88
N ALA A 441 -20.26 37.71 34.62
CA ALA A 441 -19.70 37.80 33.28
C ALA A 441 -18.16 37.72 33.33
N GLY A 442 -17.61 36.62 32.82
CA GLY A 442 -16.20 36.52 32.46
C GLY A 442 -16.02 36.80 30.96
N GLN A 443 -14.90 37.43 30.60
CA GLN A 443 -14.46 37.50 29.20
C GLN A 443 -13.27 36.56 29.03
N ILE A 444 -13.29 35.80 27.94
CA ILE A 444 -12.14 35.01 27.50
C ILE A 444 -11.65 35.61 26.19
N PRO A 445 -10.39 36.09 26.15
CA PRO A 445 -9.91 36.87 25.01
C PRO A 445 -9.74 36.03 23.74
N SER A 446 -9.28 34.78 23.84
CA SER A 446 -9.11 33.85 22.71
C SER A 446 -8.81 32.44 23.23
N ILE A 447 -9.42 31.41 22.63
CA ILE A 447 -9.03 30.01 22.85
C ILE A 447 -8.85 29.35 21.50
N SER A 448 -7.60 29.22 21.07
CA SER A 448 -7.30 28.66 19.77
C SER A 448 -7.29 27.13 19.77
N LEU A 449 -7.99 26.55 18.82
CA LEU A 449 -7.94 25.13 18.46
C LEU A 449 -7.22 24.99 17.11
N ILE A 450 -6.44 23.94 16.97
CA ILE A 450 -5.71 23.67 15.74
C ILE A 450 -6.02 22.25 15.28
N GLU A 451 -6.36 22.10 13.99
CA GLU A 451 -6.54 20.80 13.36
C GLU A 451 -5.27 19.94 13.45
N VAL A 452 -5.47 18.65 13.68
CA VAL A 452 -4.43 17.62 13.71
C VAL A 452 -4.75 16.59 12.63
N ARG A 453 -3.71 16.07 11.97
CA ARG A 453 -3.86 14.94 11.04
C ARG A 453 -3.99 13.67 11.88
N VAL A 454 -4.91 12.79 11.51
CA VAL A 454 -5.29 11.56 12.22
C VAL A 454 -5.59 10.43 11.26
#